data_AF-A0AAV7QEC8-F1
#
_entry.id   AF-A0AAV7QEC8-F1
#
_cell.length_a   1.000
_cell.length_b   1.000
_cell.length_c   1.000
_cell.angle_alpha   90.00
_cell.angle_beta   90.00
_cell.angle_gamma   90.00
#
_symmetry.space_group_name_H-M   'P 1'
#
loop_
_entity.id
_entity.type
_entity.pdbx_description
1 polymer ?
#
loop_
_entity_poly.entity_id
_entity_poly.type
_entity_poly.pdbx_seq_one_letter_code
_entity_poly.pdbx_strand_id
1 'polypeptide(L)'
;MDRILQEMLAVGRRLEGMDSMMASLTEETKSIRLDIAGLQLRVTALEQRVTTVETQATLAPDIDHHKLLYLPSKVIDLADRSRRDNVCFLGFPETMEGAAVQFFLKTTLPQLTGLTFDPPWSFKERTDLVLNAETETTTHDQL
;
A
#
# COMPACT_ATOMS: atom_id res chain seq x y z
N MET A 1 33.40 32.89 -77.84
CA MET A 1 34.20 32.03 -76.94
C MET A 1 33.85 32.32 -75.48
N ASP A 2 33.83 33.59 -75.07
CA ASP A 2 33.60 34.03 -73.68
C ASP A 2 32.26 33.58 -73.07
N ARG A 3 31.16 33.59 -73.84
CA ARG A 3 29.85 33.13 -73.34
C ARG A 3 29.84 31.65 -72.92
N ILE A 4 30.53 30.79 -73.68
CA ILE A 4 30.62 29.35 -73.38
C ILE A 4 31.45 29.13 -72.11
N LEU A 5 32.57 29.85 -71.97
CA LEU A 5 33.37 29.85 -70.74
C LEU A 5 32.56 30.32 -69.52
N GLN A 6 31.73 31.36 -69.68
CA GLN A 6 30.89 31.88 -68.60
C GLN A 6 29.81 30.87 -68.18
N GLU A 7 29.18 30.18 -69.13
CA GLU A 7 28.20 29.12 -68.84
C GLU A 7 28.86 27.89 -68.19
N MET A 8 30.05 27.47 -68.65
CA MET A 8 30.80 26.37 -68.03
C MET A 8 31.19 26.70 -66.58
N LEU A 9 31.62 27.92 -66.29
CA LEU A 9 31.89 28.37 -64.91
C LEU A 9 30.63 28.39 -64.05
N ALA A 10 29.48 28.77 -64.62
CA ALA A 10 28.20 28.73 -63.91
C ALA A 10 27.76 27.29 -63.60
N VAL A 11 27.96 26.36 -64.52
CA VAL A 11 27.71 24.92 -64.30
C VAL A 11 28.65 24.37 -63.24
N GLY A 12 29.94 24.72 -63.27
CA GLY A 12 30.92 24.31 -62.25
C GLY A 12 30.49 24.71 -60.83
N ARG A 13 30.10 25.99 -60.64
CA ARG A 13 29.59 26.46 -59.33
C ARG A 13 28.31 25.74 -58.88
N ARG A 14 27.43 25.38 -59.83
CA ARG A 14 26.21 24.63 -59.51
C ARG A 14 26.53 23.20 -59.07
N LEU A 15 27.51 22.55 -59.73
CA LEU A 15 27.97 21.22 -59.35
C LEU A 15 28.63 21.23 -57.97
N GLU A 16 29.50 22.20 -57.69
CA GLU A 16 30.09 22.37 -56.35
C GLU A 16 29.01 22.58 -55.27
N GLY A 17 27.97 23.37 -55.57
CA GLY A 17 26.82 23.56 -54.69
C GLY A 17 26.01 22.26 -54.46
N MET A 18 25.86 21.44 -55.51
CA MET A 18 25.21 20.13 -55.40
C MET A 18 26.05 19.16 -54.56
N ASP A 19 27.37 19.13 -54.74
CA ASP A 19 28.27 18.28 -53.96
C ASP A 19 28.21 18.63 -52.46
N SER A 20 28.20 19.93 -52.14
CA SER A 20 28.01 20.39 -50.76
C SER A 20 26.65 19.98 -50.19
N MET A 21 25.57 20.06 -50.97
CA MET A 21 24.23 19.67 -50.53
C MET A 21 24.14 18.15 -50.31
N MET A 22 24.73 17.35 -51.20
CA MET A 22 24.77 15.89 -51.04
C MET A 22 25.59 15.49 -49.82
N ALA A 23 26.70 16.17 -49.54
CA ALA A 23 27.48 15.93 -48.32
C ALA A 23 26.64 16.20 -47.06
N SER A 24 25.89 17.32 -47.03
CA SER A 24 24.97 17.65 -45.92
C SER A 24 23.89 16.58 -45.75
N LEU A 25 23.21 16.21 -46.83
CA LEU A 25 22.16 15.18 -46.80
C LEU A 25 22.68 13.82 -46.33
N THR A 26 23.90 13.47 -46.73
CA THR A 26 24.55 12.22 -46.28
C THR A 26 24.78 12.24 -44.77
N GLU A 27 25.19 13.38 -44.23
CA GLU A 27 25.43 13.53 -42.79
C GLU A 27 24.13 13.56 -41.98
N GLU A 28 23.11 14.29 -42.45
CA GLU A 28 21.77 14.26 -41.87
C GLU A 28 21.17 12.86 -41.86
N THR A 29 21.34 12.10 -42.96
CA THR A 29 20.86 10.71 -43.05
C THR A 29 21.55 9.79 -42.04
N LYS A 30 22.86 9.98 -41.79
CA LYS A 30 23.56 9.23 -40.75
C LYS A 30 23.06 9.60 -39.35
N SER A 31 22.84 10.89 -39.08
CA SER A 31 22.30 11.36 -37.81
C SER A 31 20.93 10.75 -37.54
N ILE A 32 20.02 10.80 -38.51
CA ILE A 32 18.69 10.18 -38.41
C ILE A 32 18.79 8.69 -38.13
N ARG A 33 19.73 7.99 -38.78
CA ARG A 33 19.95 6.56 -38.55
C ARG A 33 20.38 6.25 -37.12
N LEU A 34 21.24 7.09 -36.53
CA LEU A 34 21.66 6.96 -35.14
C LEU A 34 20.50 7.23 -34.18
N ASP A 35 19.70 8.26 -34.46
CA ASP A 35 18.52 8.60 -33.64
C ASP A 35 17.49 7.47 -33.66
N ILE A 36 17.24 6.86 -34.84
CA ILE A 36 16.34 5.71 -34.97
C ILE A 36 16.86 4.52 -34.17
N ALA A 37 18.17 4.21 -34.24
CA ALA A 37 18.75 3.12 -33.47
C ALA A 37 18.62 3.37 -31.95
N GLY A 38 18.82 4.62 -31.51
CA GLY A 38 18.61 5.02 -30.13
C GLY A 38 17.16 4.88 -29.68
N LEU A 39 16.20 5.26 -30.53
CA LEU A 39 14.77 5.10 -30.26
C LEU A 39 14.37 3.63 -30.17
N GLN A 40 14.88 2.77 -31.07
CA GLN A 40 14.63 1.34 -31.03
C GLN A 40 15.05 0.73 -29.68
N LEU A 41 16.24 1.07 -29.21
CA LEU A 41 16.74 0.57 -27.92
C LEU A 41 15.87 1.03 -26.74
N ARG A 42 15.40 2.28 -26.76
CA ARG A 42 14.49 2.83 -25.75
C ARG A 42 13.11 2.15 -25.77
N VAL A 43 12.58 1.87 -26.96
CA VAL A 43 11.30 1.17 -27.12
C VAL A 43 11.42 -0.25 -26.57
N THR A 44 12.46 -1.00 -26.93
CA THR A 44 12.68 -2.35 -26.41
C THR A 44 12.81 -2.36 -24.87
N ALA A 45 13.51 -1.38 -24.29
CA ALA A 45 13.60 -1.27 -22.84
C ALA A 45 12.24 -0.95 -22.19
N LEU A 46 11.40 -0.14 -22.83
CA LEU A 46 10.04 0.14 -22.35
C LEU A 46 9.15 -1.09 -22.45
N GLU A 47 9.19 -1.83 -23.55
CA GLU A 47 8.45 -3.08 -23.74
C GLU A 47 8.78 -4.08 -22.62
N GLN A 48 10.08 -4.29 -22.33
CA GLN A 48 10.51 -5.16 -21.23
C GLN A 48 9.97 -4.71 -19.87
N ARG A 49 9.97 -3.40 -19.59
CA ARG A 49 9.41 -2.85 -18.35
C ARG A 49 7.90 -3.07 -18.26
N VAL A 50 7.17 -2.87 -19.35
CA VAL A 50 5.73 -3.12 -19.41
C VAL A 50 5.44 -4.58 -19.16
N THR A 51 6.11 -5.51 -19.84
CA THR A 51 5.96 -6.95 -19.60
C THR A 51 6.26 -7.34 -18.16
N THR A 52 7.29 -6.72 -17.55
CA THR A 52 7.61 -6.96 -16.13
C THR A 52 6.48 -6.48 -15.21
N VAL A 53 5.90 -5.31 -15.47
CA VAL A 53 4.79 -4.78 -14.67
C VAL A 53 3.53 -5.63 -14.85
N GLU A 54 3.20 -6.04 -16.08
CA GLU A 54 2.04 -6.89 -16.37
C GLU A 54 2.17 -8.28 -15.73
N THR A 55 3.36 -8.87 -15.77
CA THR A 55 3.62 -10.16 -15.09
C THR A 55 3.55 -10.02 -13.57
N GLN A 56 4.06 -8.92 -13.00
CA GLN A 56 3.90 -8.65 -11.57
C GLN A 56 2.45 -8.40 -11.16
N ALA A 57 1.67 -7.71 -11.98
CA ALA A 57 0.25 -7.46 -11.72
C ALA A 57 -0.60 -8.73 -11.79
N THR A 58 -0.25 -9.67 -12.69
CA THR A 58 -0.91 -10.99 -12.78
C THR A 58 -0.47 -11.96 -11.69
N LEU A 59 0.75 -11.82 -11.16
CA LEU A 59 1.26 -12.58 -10.02
C LEU A 59 0.86 -11.99 -8.67
N ALA A 60 0.39 -10.75 -8.62
CA ALA A 60 -0.21 -10.21 -7.41
C ALA A 60 -1.39 -11.11 -7.05
N PRO A 61 -1.39 -11.75 -5.87
CA PRO A 61 -2.53 -12.55 -5.47
C PRO A 61 -3.73 -11.62 -5.49
N ASP A 62 -4.78 -12.03 -6.21
CA ASP A 62 -6.06 -11.35 -6.16
C ASP A 62 -6.48 -11.40 -4.69
N ILE A 63 -6.21 -10.30 -3.96
CA ILE A 63 -6.59 -10.16 -2.58
C ILE A 63 -8.10 -10.01 -2.65
N ASP A 64 -8.74 -11.17 -2.62
CA ASP A 64 -10.17 -11.35 -2.65
C ASP A 64 -10.77 -10.40 -1.61
N HIS A 65 -11.36 -9.30 -2.08
CA HIS A 65 -11.80 -8.20 -1.23
C HIS A 65 -12.78 -8.70 -0.16
N HIS A 66 -13.48 -9.81 -0.46
CA HIS A 66 -14.34 -10.51 0.48
C HIS A 66 -13.58 -11.08 1.68
N LYS A 67 -12.36 -11.61 1.51
CA LYS A 67 -11.53 -12.09 2.63
C LYS A 67 -11.04 -10.94 3.49
N LEU A 68 -10.73 -9.80 2.88
CA LEU A 68 -10.26 -8.60 3.58
C LEU A 68 -11.34 -7.97 4.48
N LEU A 69 -12.61 -8.07 4.07
CA LEU A 69 -13.76 -7.64 4.89
C LEU A 69 -14.24 -8.70 5.89
N TYR A 70 -14.03 -9.99 5.60
CA TYR A 70 -14.44 -11.08 6.47
C TYR A 70 -13.67 -11.10 7.80
N LEU A 71 -12.35 -10.87 7.77
CA LEU A 71 -11.49 -10.90 8.95
C LEU A 71 -11.90 -9.87 10.04
N PRO A 72 -12.09 -8.57 9.72
CA PRO A 72 -12.56 -7.60 10.70
C PRO A 72 -13.90 -7.97 11.33
N SER A 73 -14.85 -8.47 10.53
CA SER A 73 -16.17 -8.86 11.05
C SER A 73 -16.08 -10.01 12.06
N LYS A 74 -15.16 -10.95 11.85
CA LYS A 74 -14.92 -12.07 12.78
C LYS A 74 -14.27 -11.61 14.07
N VAL A 75 -13.34 -10.65 14.01
CA VAL A 75 -12.72 -10.05 15.19
C VAL A 75 -13.77 -9.33 16.05
N ILE A 76 -14.67 -8.57 15.42
CA ILE A 76 -15.76 -7.89 16.12
C ILE A 76 -16.70 -8.91 16.77
N ASP A 77 -17.16 -9.94 16.03
CA ASP A 77 -18.02 -10.99 16.59
C ASP A 77 -17.36 -11.73 17.77
N LEU A 78 -16.05 -11.99 17.70
CA LEU A 78 -15.27 -12.57 18.80
C LEU A 78 -15.20 -11.63 20.01
N ALA A 79 -14.90 -10.35 19.79
CA ALA A 79 -14.83 -9.37 20.86
C ALA A 79 -16.19 -9.18 21.55
N ASP A 80 -17.26 -9.13 20.77
CA ASP A 80 -18.62 -9.02 21.28
C ASP A 80 -19.00 -10.26 22.08
N ARG A 81 -18.77 -11.46 21.54
CA ARG A 81 -19.00 -12.73 22.27
C ARG A 81 -18.23 -12.79 23.59
N SER A 82 -16.97 -12.37 23.60
CA SER A 82 -16.14 -12.34 24.80
C SER A 82 -16.63 -11.34 25.84
N ARG A 83 -17.43 -10.34 25.46
CA ARG A 83 -17.94 -9.28 26.33
C ARG A 83 -19.44 -9.40 26.64
N ARG A 84 -20.14 -10.41 26.10
CA ARG A 84 -21.60 -10.58 26.27
C ARG A 84 -22.05 -10.61 27.73
N ASP A 85 -21.21 -11.16 28.61
CA ASP A 85 -21.52 -11.30 30.03
C ASP A 85 -20.90 -10.18 30.89
N ASN A 86 -20.26 -9.18 30.25
CA ASN A 86 -19.64 -8.06 30.93
C ASN A 86 -20.59 -6.85 30.92
N VAL A 87 -20.92 -6.34 32.11
CA VAL A 87 -21.66 -5.09 32.27
C VAL A 87 -20.68 -3.99 32.68
N CYS A 88 -20.67 -2.89 31.93
CA CYS A 88 -19.88 -1.71 32.24
C CYS A 88 -20.77 -0.65 32.90
N PHE A 89 -20.42 -0.24 34.12
CA PHE A 89 -21.07 0.88 34.78
C PHE A 89 -20.21 2.13 34.65
N LEU A 90 -20.79 3.20 34.11
CA LEU A 90 -20.11 4.47 33.89
C LEU A 90 -20.57 5.51 34.93
N GLY A 91 -19.66 6.41 35.31
CA GLY A 91 -19.98 7.52 36.22
C GLY A 91 -19.78 7.24 37.72
N PHE A 92 -19.08 6.16 38.07
CA PHE A 92 -18.61 5.99 39.44
C PHE A 92 -17.47 6.98 39.76
N PRO A 93 -17.48 7.62 40.95
CA PRO A 93 -16.33 8.39 41.39
C PRO A 93 -15.15 7.45 41.65
N GLU A 94 -13.93 7.88 41.34
CA GLU A 94 -12.70 7.08 41.50
C GLU A 94 -12.45 6.60 42.94
N THR A 95 -13.09 7.22 43.93
CA THR A 95 -13.04 6.82 45.34
C THR A 95 -13.91 5.60 45.69
N MET A 96 -14.73 5.11 44.76
CA MET A 96 -15.53 3.90 44.95
C MET A 96 -14.77 2.65 44.50
N GLU A 97 -14.06 2.04 45.45
CA GLU A 97 -13.45 0.72 45.28
C GLU A 97 -13.92 -0.25 46.37
N GLY A 98 -13.75 -1.56 46.12
CA GLY A 98 -14.00 -2.62 47.09
C GLY A 98 -15.43 -2.62 47.67
N ALA A 99 -15.56 -2.35 48.97
CA ALA A 99 -16.81 -2.47 49.72
C ALA A 99 -17.93 -1.53 49.20
N ALA A 100 -17.57 -0.36 48.66
CA ALA A 100 -18.54 0.59 48.14
C ALA A 100 -19.23 0.09 46.86
N VAL A 101 -18.46 -0.55 45.97
CA VAL A 101 -18.99 -1.18 44.75
C VAL A 101 -19.87 -2.38 45.12
N GLN A 102 -19.46 -3.18 46.10
CA GLN A 102 -20.27 -4.30 46.57
C GLN A 102 -21.62 -3.84 47.17
N PHE A 103 -21.63 -2.74 47.92
CA PHE A 103 -22.87 -2.16 48.44
C PHE A 103 -23.79 -1.71 47.31
N PHE A 104 -23.25 -1.04 46.29
CA PHE A 104 -24.04 -0.64 45.12
C PHE A 104 -24.66 -1.86 44.42
N LEU A 105 -23.87 -2.90 44.15
CA LEU A 105 -24.33 -4.11 43.46
C LEU A 105 -25.37 -4.91 44.27
N LYS A 106 -25.24 -4.96 45.59
CA LYS A 106 -26.12 -5.76 46.47
C LYS A 106 -27.36 -5.03 46.94
N THR A 107 -27.34 -3.71 46.99
CA THR A 107 -28.41 -2.92 47.62
C THR A 107 -29.01 -1.92 46.65
N THR A 108 -28.19 -1.06 46.06
CA THR A 108 -28.68 0.04 45.21
C THR A 108 -29.21 -0.45 43.86
N LEU A 109 -28.47 -1.35 43.19
CA LEU A 109 -28.86 -1.86 41.87
C LEU A 109 -30.16 -2.68 41.92
N PRO A 110 -30.37 -3.60 42.89
CA PRO A 110 -31.65 -4.29 43.07
C PRO A 110 -32.82 -3.35 43.33
N GLN A 111 -32.62 -2.31 44.14
CA GLN A 111 -33.66 -1.32 44.44
C GLN A 111 -34.05 -0.51 43.19
N LEU A 112 -33.08 -0.15 42.35
CA LEU A 112 -33.31 0.59 41.11
C LEU A 112 -33.98 -0.26 40.02
N THR A 113 -33.61 -1.53 39.91
CA THR A 113 -34.04 -2.41 38.82
C THR A 113 -35.26 -3.27 39.17
N GLY A 114 -35.60 -3.39 40.46
CA GLY A 114 -36.62 -4.31 40.96
C GLY A 114 -36.21 -5.79 40.83
N LEU A 115 -34.95 -6.06 40.47
CA LEU A 115 -34.42 -7.41 40.30
C LEU A 115 -33.85 -7.92 41.62
N THR A 116 -34.35 -9.06 42.09
CA THR A 116 -33.77 -9.76 43.23
C THR A 116 -32.73 -10.75 42.74
N PHE A 117 -31.48 -10.51 43.09
CA PHE A 117 -30.38 -11.40 42.75
C PHE A 117 -30.13 -12.35 43.91
N ASP A 118 -30.55 -13.60 43.77
CA ASP A 118 -30.26 -14.65 44.75
C ASP A 118 -28.82 -15.20 44.53
N PRO A 119 -27.98 -15.27 45.57
CA PRO A 119 -26.63 -15.84 45.48
C PRO A 119 -26.68 -17.35 45.16
N PRO A 120 -25.68 -17.88 44.42
CA PRO A 120 -24.31 -17.90 44.92
C PRO A 120 -23.33 -17.28 43.94
N TRP A 121 -23.06 -15.99 44.10
CA TRP A 121 -22.04 -15.31 43.30
C TRP A 121 -20.81 -15.12 44.17
N SER A 122 -19.73 -15.83 43.87
CA SER A 122 -18.43 -15.57 44.48
C SER A 122 -17.80 -14.36 43.77
N PHE A 123 -17.63 -13.25 44.48
CA PHE A 123 -16.82 -12.14 43.98
C PHE A 123 -15.35 -12.60 43.96
N LYS A 124 -14.83 -12.91 42.78
CA LYS A 124 -13.40 -13.10 42.57
C LYS A 124 -12.89 -11.83 41.92
N GLU A 125 -12.11 -11.07 42.65
CA GLU A 125 -11.37 -9.94 42.10
C GLU A 125 -10.39 -10.50 41.05
N ARG A 126 -10.60 -10.16 39.78
CA ARG A 126 -9.71 -10.58 38.69
C ARG A 126 -8.59 -9.55 38.60
N THR A 127 -7.48 -9.82 39.28
CA THR A 127 -6.28 -8.97 39.28
C THR A 127 -5.35 -9.21 38.09
N ASP A 128 -5.68 -10.15 37.19
CA ASP A 128 -4.65 -10.78 36.34
C ASP A 128 -4.52 -10.20 34.93
N LEU A 129 -5.05 -9.01 34.64
CA LEU A 129 -4.99 -8.42 33.29
C LEU A 129 -3.82 -7.44 33.05
N VAL A 130 -2.84 -7.32 33.95
CA VAL A 130 -1.74 -6.35 33.78
C VAL A 130 -0.39 -6.97 33.32
N LEU A 131 -0.23 -8.29 33.13
CA LEU A 131 1.13 -8.85 32.93
C LEU A 131 1.45 -9.69 31.68
N ASN A 132 0.55 -9.88 30.71
CA ASN A 132 0.87 -10.72 29.53
C ASN A 132 0.83 -9.98 28.18
N ALA A 133 1.27 -8.71 28.13
CA ALA A 133 1.48 -7.99 26.86
C ALA A 133 2.94 -7.90 26.42
N GLU A 134 3.90 -8.38 27.23
CA GLU A 134 5.33 -8.24 26.95
C GLU A 134 6.10 -9.54 27.26
N THR A 135 5.99 -10.59 26.44
CA THR A 135 7.06 -11.60 26.26
C THR A 135 6.73 -12.57 25.11
N GLU A 136 6.66 -12.11 23.86
CA GLU A 136 6.85 -12.99 22.69
C GLU A 136 7.56 -12.25 21.54
N THR A 137 8.75 -11.71 21.84
CA THR A 137 9.72 -11.29 20.81
C THR A 137 11.14 -11.59 21.25
N THR A 138 11.50 -12.88 21.39
CA THR A 138 12.92 -13.25 21.29
C THR A 138 13.13 -14.69 20.85
N THR A 139 13.97 -14.84 19.83
CA THR A 139 14.79 -15.99 19.45
C THR A 139 14.12 -17.24 18.87
N HIS A 140 14.07 -17.32 17.54
CA HIS A 140 14.45 -18.55 16.85
C HIS A 140 15.37 -18.20 15.68
N ASP A 141 16.64 -18.02 16.02
CA ASP A 141 17.77 -18.16 15.11
C ASP A 141 18.63 -19.29 15.69
N GLN A 142 19.25 -20.09 14.82
CA GLN A 142 20.08 -21.29 15.07
C GLN A 142 19.35 -22.65 15.01
N LEU A 143 19.33 -23.25 13.82
CA LEU A 143 20.29 -24.31 13.43
C LEU A 143 20.22 -24.57 11.92
#